data_AF-A0A915V9J4-F1
#
_entry.id   AF-A0A915V9J4-F1
#
_cell.length_a   1.000
_cell.length_b   1.000
_cell.length_c   1.000
_cell.angle_alpha   90.00
_cell.angle_beta   90.00
_cell.angle_gamma   90.00
#
_symmetry.space_group_name_H-M   'P 1'
#
loop_
_entity.id
_entity.type
_entity.pdbx_description
1 polymer ?
#
loop_
_entity_poly.entity_id
_entity_poly.type
_entity_poly.pdbx_seq_one_letter_code
_entity_poly.pdbx_strand_id
1 'polypeptide(L)'
;MPNPNFRADTLTVQPGQCTTLRWDVDEIAAIYFFDGANETGVGGHDSRQVCPQQTTTYRLRIVNRDGTQEYYDLTVGVGTAYINFWVDHPVLAPGQCTTLRWDVREVQAVYLNVGNGDEGVVGQGERQVCPANTTSYYLNVIHRDGRRETRAVTVSVGVTPHP
;
A
#
# COMPACT_ATOMS: atom_id res chain seq x y z
N MET A 1 -23.04 -18.69 15.65
CA MET A 1 -23.30 -18.09 14.33
C MET A 1 -22.14 -18.42 13.43
N PRO A 2 -22.40 -18.92 12.21
CA PRO A 2 -21.35 -19.22 11.24
C PRO A 2 -20.70 -17.90 10.80
N ASN A 3 -19.39 -17.77 11.01
CA ASN A 3 -18.64 -16.65 10.44
C ASN A 3 -18.45 -16.96 8.95
N PRO A 4 -18.97 -16.13 8.03
CA PRO A 4 -18.91 -16.39 6.60
C PRO A 4 -17.50 -16.31 6.00
N ASN A 5 -16.49 -16.00 6.83
CA ASN A 5 -15.12 -15.79 6.40
C ASN A 5 -15.03 -14.78 5.25
N PHE A 6 -15.84 -13.72 5.33
CA PHE A 6 -15.95 -12.70 4.29
C PHE A 6 -14.66 -11.89 4.24
N ARG A 7 -13.90 -12.05 3.16
CA ARG A 7 -12.54 -11.55 3.04
C ARG A 7 -12.23 -11.14 1.61
N ALA A 8 -11.20 -10.32 1.43
CA ALA A 8 -10.64 -9.99 0.13
C ALA A 8 -9.22 -10.57 -0.01
N ASP A 9 -8.80 -10.87 -1.23
CA ASP A 9 -7.40 -11.23 -1.52
C ASP A 9 -6.45 -10.08 -1.14
N THR A 10 -6.88 -8.83 -1.35
CA THR A 10 -6.29 -7.61 -0.76
C THR A 10 -7.37 -6.62 -0.33
N LEU A 11 -7.18 -6.00 0.84
CA LEU A 11 -8.05 -4.96 1.41
C LEU A 11 -7.69 -3.56 0.93
N THR A 12 -6.64 -3.40 0.12
CA THR A 12 -6.31 -2.11 -0.47
C THR A 12 -5.76 -2.27 -1.87
N VAL A 13 -6.32 -1.50 -2.80
CA VAL A 13 -5.97 -1.51 -4.22
C VAL A 13 -5.70 -0.09 -4.72
N GLN A 14 -5.04 0.03 -5.87
CA GLN A 14 -5.01 1.30 -6.61
C GLN A 14 -6.35 1.55 -7.29
N PRO A 15 -6.68 2.78 -7.70
CA PRO A 15 -7.91 3.06 -8.43
C PRO A 15 -8.07 2.15 -9.66
N GLY A 16 -9.15 1.38 -9.70
CA GLY A 16 -9.46 0.46 -10.79
C GLY A 16 -8.69 -0.85 -10.80
N GLN A 17 -7.77 -1.07 -9.87
CA GLN A 17 -7.19 -2.40 -9.64
C GLN A 17 -8.22 -3.32 -9.02
N CYS A 18 -8.17 -4.60 -9.41
CA CYS A 18 -9.15 -5.58 -8.99
C CYS A 18 -8.67 -6.39 -7.79
N THR A 19 -9.59 -6.74 -6.90
CA THR A 19 -9.39 -7.72 -5.80
C THR A 19 -10.52 -8.73 -5.84
N THR A 20 -10.28 -9.94 -5.33
CA THR A 20 -11.31 -10.98 -5.25
C THR A 20 -11.86 -11.02 -3.84
N LEU A 21 -13.16 -10.80 -3.70
CA LEU A 21 -13.89 -11.04 -2.46
C LEU A 21 -14.31 -12.51 -2.40
N ARG A 22 -14.21 -13.13 -1.23
CA ARG A 22 -14.51 -14.54 -1.00
C ARG A 22 -15.29 -14.70 0.29
N TRP A 23 -16.23 -15.64 0.30
CA TRP A 23 -16.96 -16.05 1.48
C TRP A 23 -17.29 -17.54 1.38
N ASP A 24 -17.58 -18.11 2.54
CA ASP A 24 -17.86 -19.52 2.70
C ASP A 24 -18.87 -19.67 3.85
N VAL A 25 -20.09 -20.06 3.51
CA VAL A 25 -21.20 -20.16 4.47
C VAL A 25 -22.05 -21.38 4.19
N ASP A 26 -22.14 -22.24 5.19
CA ASP A 26 -23.00 -23.42 5.18
C ASP A 26 -24.40 -23.14 5.75
N GLU A 27 -25.34 -24.03 5.42
CA GLU A 27 -26.66 -24.12 6.08
C GLU A 27 -27.56 -22.87 6.02
N ILE A 28 -27.36 -22.01 5.02
CA ILE A 28 -28.17 -20.80 4.80
C ILE A 28 -29.41 -21.07 3.93
N ALA A 29 -30.36 -20.13 3.94
CA ALA A 29 -31.50 -20.10 3.01
C ALA A 29 -31.19 -19.27 1.75
N ALA A 30 -30.56 -18.11 1.92
CA ALA A 30 -30.14 -17.25 0.81
C ALA A 30 -29.00 -16.32 1.24
N ILE A 31 -28.22 -15.85 0.27
CA ILE A 31 -27.21 -14.83 0.48
C ILE A 31 -27.29 -13.78 -0.62
N TYR A 32 -27.11 -12.53 -0.22
CA TYR A 32 -27.16 -11.38 -1.10
C TYR A 32 -25.91 -10.55 -0.93
N PHE A 33 -25.26 -10.24 -2.05
CA PHE A 33 -24.11 -9.38 -2.12
C PHE A 33 -24.53 -7.97 -2.53
N PHE A 34 -23.97 -6.98 -1.84
CA PHE A 34 -24.22 -5.56 -2.08
C PHE A 34 -22.93 -4.88 -2.51
N ASP A 35 -22.98 -4.26 -3.70
CA ASP A 35 -22.01 -3.28 -4.18
C ASP A 35 -22.69 -1.90 -4.22
N GLY A 36 -22.50 -1.14 -3.14
CA GLY A 36 -23.27 0.07 -2.88
C GLY A 36 -24.78 -0.24 -2.80
N ALA A 37 -25.55 0.32 -3.73
CA ALA A 37 -27.01 0.11 -3.82
C ALA A 37 -27.41 -1.12 -4.64
N ASN A 38 -26.47 -1.74 -5.37
CA ASN A 38 -26.77 -2.88 -6.22
C ASN A 38 -26.79 -4.16 -5.39
N GLU A 39 -27.95 -4.80 -5.31
CA GLU A 39 -28.13 -6.10 -4.67
C GLU A 39 -28.09 -7.23 -5.71
N THR A 40 -27.42 -8.32 -5.40
CA THR A 40 -27.41 -9.53 -6.25
C THR A 40 -27.43 -10.78 -5.39
N GLY A 41 -28.27 -11.76 -5.75
CA GLY A 41 -28.25 -13.08 -5.13
C GLY A 41 -27.00 -13.87 -5.53
N VAL A 42 -26.34 -14.52 -4.57
CA VAL A 42 -25.08 -15.24 -4.79
C VAL A 42 -25.09 -16.62 -4.13
N GLY A 43 -24.06 -17.45 -4.37
CA GLY A 43 -23.91 -18.76 -3.74
C GLY A 43 -23.33 -18.68 -2.32
N GLY A 44 -23.53 -19.71 -1.51
CA GLY A 44 -22.97 -19.80 -0.14
C GLY A 44 -21.45 -19.97 -0.09
N HIS A 45 -20.87 -20.62 -1.10
CA HIS A 45 -19.42 -20.72 -1.32
C HIS A 45 -19.13 -20.09 -2.67
N ASP A 46 -18.81 -18.80 -2.67
CA ASP A 46 -18.71 -18.03 -3.90
C ASP A 46 -17.64 -16.94 -3.77
N SER A 47 -17.27 -16.36 -4.90
CA SER A 47 -16.29 -15.28 -4.97
C SER A 47 -16.66 -14.27 -6.04
N ARG A 48 -16.30 -13.01 -5.82
CA ARG A 48 -16.55 -11.92 -6.76
C ARG A 48 -15.31 -11.08 -6.94
N GLN A 49 -14.88 -10.91 -8.18
CA GLN A 49 -13.88 -9.91 -8.52
C GLN A 49 -14.53 -8.53 -8.55
N VAL A 50 -13.92 -7.57 -7.87
CA VAL A 50 -14.36 -6.17 -7.81
C VAL A 50 -13.18 -5.25 -8.11
N CYS A 51 -13.41 -4.15 -8.81
CA CYS A 51 -12.37 -3.21 -9.24
C CYS A 51 -12.74 -1.77 -8.84
N PRO A 52 -12.73 -1.45 -7.53
CA PRO A 52 -13.21 -0.16 -7.04
C PRO A 52 -12.34 1.02 -7.52
N GLN A 53 -12.99 2.14 -7.84
CA GLN A 53 -12.32 3.41 -8.16
C GLN A 53 -12.03 4.28 -6.93
N GLN A 54 -12.79 4.06 -5.86
CA GLN A 54 -12.70 4.76 -4.58
C GLN A 54 -12.92 3.75 -3.45
N THR A 55 -12.51 4.09 -2.23
CA THR A 55 -12.73 3.23 -1.06
C THR A 55 -14.20 2.83 -0.99
N THR A 56 -14.46 1.52 -1.08
CA THR A 56 -15.81 0.98 -1.22
C THR A 56 -16.04 -0.06 -0.14
N THR A 57 -17.21 0.02 0.51
CA THR A 57 -17.67 -1.00 1.46
C THR A 57 -18.65 -1.92 0.77
N TYR A 58 -18.30 -3.20 0.72
CA TYR A 58 -19.15 -4.28 0.25
C TYR A 58 -19.86 -4.93 1.42
N ARG A 59 -21.06 -5.45 1.19
CA ARG A 59 -21.86 -6.08 2.24
C ARG A 59 -22.40 -7.44 1.80
N LEU A 60 -22.35 -8.42 2.67
CA LEU A 60 -23.09 -9.67 2.55
C LEU A 60 -24.27 -9.63 3.51
N ARG A 61 -25.48 -9.90 3.00
CA ARG A 61 -26.67 -10.23 3.80
C ARG A 61 -26.89 -11.73 3.72
N ILE A 62 -26.81 -12.40 4.85
CA ILE A 62 -27.07 -13.83 4.98
C ILE A 62 -28.45 -13.99 5.57
N VAL A 63 -29.29 -14.79 4.91
CA VAL A 63 -30.61 -15.20 5.40
C VAL A 63 -30.52 -16.64 5.85
N ASN A 64 -30.68 -16.87 7.15
CA ASN A 64 -30.66 -18.20 7.76
C ASN A 64 -31.97 -18.94 7.49
N ARG A 65 -31.97 -20.26 7.70
CA ARG A 65 -33.17 -21.11 7.48
C ARG A 65 -34.33 -20.81 8.42
N ASP A 66 -34.06 -20.20 9.57
CA ASP A 66 -35.08 -19.72 10.51
C ASP A 66 -35.63 -18.32 10.14
N GLY A 67 -35.15 -17.74 9.02
CA GLY A 67 -35.54 -16.43 8.53
C GLY A 67 -34.77 -15.27 9.16
N THR A 68 -33.88 -15.52 10.12
CA THR A 68 -33.02 -14.47 10.68
C THR A 68 -32.04 -13.95 9.64
N GLN A 69 -31.64 -12.68 9.78
CA GLN A 69 -30.74 -12.02 8.83
C GLN A 69 -29.51 -11.48 9.54
N GLU A 70 -28.36 -11.70 8.92
CA GLU A 70 -27.06 -11.23 9.40
C GLU A 70 -26.36 -10.42 8.30
N TYR A 71 -25.59 -9.41 8.70
CA TYR A 71 -24.92 -8.50 7.80
C TYR A 71 -23.43 -8.44 8.10
N TYR A 72 -22.62 -8.56 7.06
CA TYR A 72 -21.16 -8.57 7.15
C TYR A 72 -20.59 -7.55 6.16
N ASP A 73 -19.86 -6.57 6.69
CA ASP A 73 -19.26 -5.50 5.90
C ASP A 73 -17.77 -5.76 5.68
N LEU A 74 -17.30 -5.44 4.47
CA LEU A 74 -15.91 -5.55 4.05
C LEU A 74 -15.52 -4.30 3.26
N THR A 75 -14.66 -3.47 3.84
CA THR A 75 -14.17 -2.26 3.18
C THR A 75 -12.89 -2.56 2.42
N VAL A 76 -12.89 -2.29 1.11
CA VAL A 76 -11.70 -2.27 0.27
C VAL A 76 -11.28 -0.80 0.10
N GLY A 77 -10.11 -0.46 0.66
CA GLY A 77 -9.50 0.85 0.51
C GLY A 77 -8.98 1.07 -0.90
N VAL A 78 -9.09 2.31 -1.40
CA VAL A 78 -8.45 2.71 -2.66
C VAL A 78 -7.49 3.86 -2.39
N GLY A 79 -6.22 3.67 -2.75
CA GLY A 79 -5.16 4.66 -2.56
C GLY A 79 -4.09 4.58 -3.63
N THR A 80 -3.56 5.72 -4.03
CA THR A 80 -2.37 5.81 -4.89
C THR A 80 -1.15 6.08 -4.04
N ALA A 81 -0.05 5.39 -4.34
CA ALA A 81 1.21 5.62 -3.66
C ALA A 81 1.70 7.06 -3.90
N TYR A 82 2.06 7.73 -2.81
CA TYR A 82 2.75 9.00 -2.84
C TYR A 82 4.20 8.75 -2.42
N ILE A 83 5.17 9.18 -3.23
CA ILE A 83 6.59 8.96 -2.98
C ILE A 83 7.35 10.26 -3.26
N ASN A 84 7.87 10.88 -2.20
CA ASN A 84 8.79 12.00 -2.29
C ASN A 84 10.09 11.64 -1.56
N PHE A 85 11.23 11.87 -2.22
CA PHE A 85 12.56 11.60 -1.68
C PHE A 85 13.51 12.70 -2.14
N TRP A 86 14.12 13.40 -1.18
CA TRP A 86 14.96 14.56 -1.45
C TRP A 86 16.09 14.68 -0.43
N VAL A 87 16.95 15.66 -0.67
CA VAL A 87 18.08 16.00 0.19
C VAL A 87 18.08 17.50 0.43
N ASP A 88 18.41 17.93 1.65
CA ASP A 88 18.42 19.35 2.01
C ASP A 88 19.47 20.14 1.22
N HIS A 89 20.67 19.56 1.06
CA HIS A 89 21.77 20.12 0.27
C HIS A 89 22.34 19.07 -0.70
N PRO A 90 22.09 19.19 -2.03
CA PRO A 90 22.56 18.22 -3.02
C PRO A 90 24.04 18.41 -3.42
N VAL A 91 24.66 19.52 -3.04
CA VAL A 91 26.08 19.80 -3.29
C VAL A 91 26.76 20.15 -1.98
N LEU A 92 27.88 19.48 -1.68
CA LEU A 92 28.62 19.60 -0.45
C LEU A 92 30.10 19.92 -0.70
N ALA A 93 30.69 20.68 0.20
CA ALA A 93 32.14 20.77 0.32
C ALA A 93 32.69 19.49 0.99
N PRO A 94 33.99 19.16 0.83
CA PRO A 94 34.57 17.98 1.47
C PRO A 94 34.40 17.99 2.99
N GLY A 95 33.99 16.85 3.55
CA GLY A 95 33.76 16.68 4.99
C GLY A 95 32.44 17.26 5.51
N GLN A 96 31.59 17.83 4.65
CA GLN A 96 30.26 18.30 5.06
C GLN A 96 29.23 17.15 5.05
N CYS A 97 28.13 17.38 5.78
CA CYS A 97 27.00 16.47 5.87
C CYS A 97 25.74 17.13 5.32
N THR A 98 24.78 16.30 4.91
CA THR A 98 23.44 16.71 4.47
C THR A 98 22.40 15.76 5.03
N THR A 99 21.12 16.12 4.92
CA THR A 99 20.01 15.31 5.43
C THR A 99 19.18 14.79 4.26
N LEU A 100 19.09 13.47 4.16
CA LEU A 100 18.12 12.77 3.32
C LEU A 100 16.77 12.85 3.99
N ARG A 101 15.71 13.11 3.23
CA ARG A 101 14.33 13.18 3.73
C ARG A 101 13.40 12.45 2.79
N TRP A 102 12.41 11.77 3.34
CA TRP A 102 11.40 11.07 2.56
C TRP A 102 10.00 11.22 3.17
N ASP A 103 9.00 11.29 2.30
CA ASP A 103 7.59 11.19 2.63
C ASP A 103 6.93 10.21 1.65
N VAL A 104 6.59 9.04 2.16
CA VAL A 104 6.03 7.92 1.42
C VAL A 104 4.75 7.44 2.11
N ARG A 105 3.66 7.36 1.34
CA ARG A 105 2.33 7.00 1.83
C ARG A 105 1.66 6.01 0.89
N GLU A 106 0.69 5.26 1.42
CA GLU A 106 -0.09 4.27 0.66
C GLU A 106 0.75 3.16 0.01
N VAL A 107 1.80 2.70 0.71
CA VAL A 107 2.72 1.64 0.27
C VAL A 107 2.78 0.51 1.29
N GLN A 108 3.29 -0.64 0.88
CA GLN A 108 3.47 -1.80 1.76
C GLN A 108 4.75 -1.69 2.60
N ALA A 109 5.86 -1.26 1.99
CA ALA A 109 7.14 -1.16 2.67
C ALA A 109 8.07 -0.13 2.00
N VAL A 110 8.97 0.44 2.79
CA VAL A 110 9.99 1.40 2.34
C VAL A 110 11.34 0.94 2.86
N TYR A 111 12.34 0.95 1.98
CA TYR A 111 13.71 0.61 2.30
C TYR A 111 14.63 1.72 1.84
N LEU A 112 15.52 2.16 2.72
CA LEU A 112 16.55 3.16 2.43
C LEU A 112 17.88 2.44 2.23
N ASN A 113 18.54 2.73 1.12
CA ASN A 113 19.88 2.24 0.82
C ASN A 113 20.87 3.41 0.81
N VAL A 114 21.80 3.36 1.76
CA VAL A 114 22.89 4.34 1.90
C VAL A 114 24.27 3.77 1.58
N GLY A 115 24.32 2.71 0.75
CA GLY A 115 25.55 2.03 0.34
C GLY A 115 25.86 0.74 1.10
N ASN A 116 25.14 0.47 2.20
CA ASN A 116 25.34 -0.72 3.05
C ASN A 116 24.26 -1.80 2.84
N GLY A 117 23.50 -1.70 1.75
CA GLY A 117 22.31 -2.53 1.51
C GLY A 117 21.01 -1.83 1.91
N ASP A 118 19.91 -2.54 1.73
CA ASP A 118 18.55 -2.04 1.99
C ASP A 118 18.19 -2.17 3.47
N GLU A 119 17.87 -1.05 4.11
CA GLU A 119 17.40 -0.99 5.49
C GLU A 119 15.91 -0.61 5.52
N GLY A 120 15.08 -1.38 6.23
CA GLY A 120 13.66 -1.05 6.38
C GLY A 120 13.47 0.23 7.19
N VAL A 121 12.73 1.19 6.64
CA VAL A 121 12.44 2.48 7.27
C VAL A 121 10.94 2.77 7.34
N VAL A 122 10.56 3.69 8.24
CA VAL A 122 9.20 4.22 8.30
C VAL A 122 8.86 5.03 7.05
N GLY A 123 7.57 5.21 6.75
CA GLY A 123 7.11 5.93 5.55
C GLY A 123 7.50 7.41 5.51
N GLN A 124 7.69 8.05 6.66
CA GLN A 124 8.13 9.44 6.77
C GLN A 124 9.34 9.53 7.69
N GLY A 125 10.42 10.14 7.21
CA GLY A 125 11.62 10.21 8.02
C GLY A 125 12.74 11.03 7.39
N GLU A 126 13.82 11.13 8.15
CA GLU A 126 15.02 11.81 7.76
C GLU A 126 16.27 11.07 8.27
N ARG A 127 17.39 11.25 7.57
CA ARG A 127 18.69 10.68 7.95
C ARG A 127 19.82 11.59 7.52
N GLN A 128 20.70 11.94 8.45
CA GLN A 128 21.93 12.65 8.14
C GLN A 128 22.96 11.71 7.50
N VAL A 129 23.63 12.19 6.46
CA VAL A 129 24.71 11.49 5.74
C VAL A 129 25.88 12.44 5.47
N CYS A 130 27.10 11.90 5.54
CA CYS A 130 28.34 12.67 5.34
C CYS A 130 29.20 11.99 4.27
N PRO A 131 28.81 12.08 2.98
CA PRO A 131 29.54 11.41 1.91
C PRO A 131 30.94 12.00 1.73
N ALA A 132 31.96 11.14 1.57
CA ALA A 132 33.32 11.57 1.24
C ALA A 132 33.49 11.89 -0.26
N ASN A 133 32.70 11.24 -1.11
CA ASN A 133 32.69 11.40 -2.57
C ASN A 133 31.26 11.56 -3.06
N THR A 134 31.07 12.03 -4.30
CA THR A 134 29.74 12.04 -4.94
C THR A 134 29.07 10.67 -4.82
N THR A 135 27.93 10.63 -4.14
CA THR A 135 27.23 9.39 -3.76
C THR A 135 25.75 9.50 -4.08
N SER A 136 25.19 8.43 -4.65
CA SER A 136 23.75 8.29 -4.86
C SER A 136 23.13 7.43 -3.76
N TYR A 137 22.01 7.89 -3.25
CA TYR A 137 21.20 7.21 -2.24
C TYR A 137 19.90 6.76 -2.88
N TYR A 138 19.40 5.59 -2.46
CA TYR A 138 18.21 4.98 -3.08
C TYR A 138 17.13 4.72 -2.04
N LEU A 139 15.89 5.00 -2.43
CA LEU A 139 14.70 4.65 -1.67
C LEU A 139 13.91 3.63 -2.48
N ASN A 140 13.92 2.38 -2.01
CA ASN A 140 13.19 1.27 -2.61
C ASN A 140 11.82 1.14 -1.93
N VAL A 141 10.76 1.25 -2.73
CA VAL A 141 9.38 1.25 -2.27
C VAL A 141 8.67 0.02 -2.82
N ILE A 142 7.97 -0.72 -1.95
CA ILE A 142 7.08 -1.80 -2.34
C ILE A 142 5.65 -1.28 -2.24
N HIS A 143 4.97 -1.19 -3.38
CA HIS A 143 3.56 -0.81 -3.48
C HIS A 143 2.67 -1.91 -2.89
N ARG A 144 1.43 -1.59 -2.55
CA ARG A 144 0.47 -2.57 -1.97
C ARG A 144 0.11 -3.72 -2.93
N ASP A 145 0.31 -3.53 -4.23
CA ASP A 145 0.16 -4.54 -5.28
C ASP A 145 1.42 -5.42 -5.45
N GLY A 146 2.45 -5.21 -4.63
CA GLY A 146 3.73 -5.92 -4.69
C GLY A 146 4.72 -5.35 -5.72
N ARG A 147 4.32 -4.37 -6.54
CA ARG A 147 5.22 -3.70 -7.48
C ARG A 147 6.33 -2.98 -6.72
N ARG A 148 7.54 -3.02 -7.26
CA ARG A 148 8.70 -2.32 -6.70
C ARG A 148 8.98 -1.05 -7.49
N GLU A 149 9.35 0.02 -6.80
CA GLU A 149 9.72 1.30 -7.39
C GLU A 149 10.89 1.91 -6.64
N THR A 150 11.88 2.43 -7.37
CA THR A 150 13.08 3.02 -6.78
C THR A 150 13.11 4.52 -7.08
N ARG A 151 13.42 5.32 -6.06
CA ARG A 151 13.78 6.74 -6.18
C ARG A 151 15.24 6.91 -5.81
N ALA A 152 15.93 7.83 -6.48
CA ALA A 152 17.32 8.12 -6.20
C ALA A 152 17.52 9.61 -6.01
N VAL A 153 18.41 9.96 -5.08
CA VAL A 153 18.95 11.32 -4.92
C VAL A 153 20.47 11.24 -4.95
N THR A 154 21.11 12.19 -5.60
CA THR A 154 22.57 12.24 -5.71
C THR A 154 23.08 13.44 -4.93
N VAL A 155 24.06 13.19 -4.07
CA VAL A 155 24.81 14.23 -3.36
C VAL A 155 26.19 14.34 -3.98
N SER A 156 26.48 15.49 -4.58
CA SER A 156 27.75 15.79 -5.21
C SER A 156 28.70 16.40 -4.19
N VAL A 157 29.90 15.83 -4.04
CA VAL A 157 30.95 16.42 -3.21
C VAL A 157 31.94 17.10 -4.15
N GLY A 158 31.95 18.43 -4.15
CA GLY A 158 32.86 19.20 -4.98
C GLY A 158 34.29 19.11 -4.43
N VAL A 159 35.26 18.87 -5.31
CA VAL A 159 36.64 19.29 -5.02
C VAL A 159 36.70 20.78 -5.28
N THR A 160 37.03 21.61 -4.28
CA THR A 160 37.43 22.98 -4.57
C THR A 160 38.72 22.90 -5.40
N PRO A 161 38.75 23.36 -6.67
CA PRO A 161 40.02 23.60 -7.33
C PRO A 161 40.71 24.70 -6.53
N HIS A 162 41.93 24.42 -6.05
CA HIS A 162 42.75 25.46 -5.44
C HIS A 162 43.22 26.42 -6.56
N PRO A 163 42.98 27.74 -6.46
CA PRO A 163 43.52 28.70 -7.43
C PRO A 163 45.04 28.81 -7.36
#